data_AF-A0A6A6B4P3-F1
#
_entry.id   AF-A0A6A6B4P3-F1
#
_cell.length_a   1.000
_cell.length_b   1.000
_cell.length_c   1.000
_cell.angle_alpha   90.00
_cell.angle_beta   90.00
_cell.angle_gamma   90.00
#
_symmetry.space_group_name_H-M   'P 1'
#
loop_
_entity.id
_entity.type
_entity.pdbx_description
1 polymer ?
#
loop_
_entity_poly.entity_id
_entity_poly.type
_entity_poly.pdbx_seq_one_letter_code
_entity_poly.pdbx_strand_id
1 'polypeptide(L)'
;MDLRNHHIVLLILNYFSLLATPQRIFIDQVPAYADLPICAVVPVSSIVRGMTSGCGDGGAMTSFSCFCSKSSSKFASMIATDVRSKCTSTGSESVTSAALEVFDSYCHMTEAATGKEELFSYGVAAYRVGA
;
A
#
# COMPACT_ATOMS: atom_id res chain seq x y z
N MET A 1 30.00 27.21 -24.72
CA MET A 1 29.11 26.70 -23.66
C MET A 1 29.99 26.36 -22.47
N ASP A 2 29.69 26.97 -21.32
CA ASP A 2 30.62 27.24 -20.21
C ASP A 2 30.80 26.02 -19.29
N LEU A 3 32.06 25.62 -18.98
CA LEU A 3 32.37 24.47 -18.09
C LEU A 3 31.73 24.61 -16.71
N ARG A 4 31.54 25.86 -16.25
CA ARG A 4 30.84 26.20 -15.02
C ARG A 4 29.38 25.72 -15.02
N ASN A 5 28.73 25.72 -16.18
CA ASN A 5 27.35 25.25 -16.35
C ASN A 5 27.27 23.72 -16.28
N HIS A 6 28.31 23.01 -16.71
CA HIS A 6 28.36 21.55 -16.68
C HIS A 6 28.50 21.00 -15.25
N HIS A 7 29.31 21.65 -14.40
CA HIS A 7 29.41 21.30 -12.98
C HIS A 7 28.10 21.53 -12.23
N ILE A 8 27.37 22.61 -12.54
CA ILE A 8 26.04 22.88 -11.97
C ILE A 8 25.04 21.78 -12.36
N VAL A 9 25.03 21.37 -13.63
CA VAL A 9 24.18 20.26 -14.10
C VAL A 9 24.51 18.94 -13.41
N LEU A 10 25.80 18.62 -13.24
CA LEU A 10 26.23 17.40 -12.55
C LEU A 10 25.85 17.39 -11.06
N LEU A 11 25.87 18.55 -10.39
CA LEU A 11 25.44 18.67 -8.99
C LEU A 11 23.92 18.51 -8.85
N ILE A 12 23.12 19.04 -9.78
CA ILE A 12 21.65 18.88 -9.77
C ILE A 12 21.25 17.41 -10.00
N LEU A 13 21.93 16.71 -10.92
CA LEU A 13 21.69 15.28 -11.18
C LEU A 13 22.11 14.38 -10.00
N ASN A 14 23.07 14.80 -9.18
CA ASN A 14 23.52 14.08 -7.98
C ASN A 14 22.67 14.37 -6.72
N TYR A 15 21.77 15.37 -6.78
CA TYR A 15 20.95 15.81 -5.66
C TYR A 15 19.48 15.39 -5.76
N PHE A 16 19.12 14.52 -6.70
CA PHE A 16 17.78 13.91 -6.75
C PHE A 16 17.61 12.91 -5.60
N SER A 17 17.57 13.42 -4.37
CA SER A 17 17.21 12.66 -3.19
C SER A 17 15.75 12.27 -3.31
N LEU A 18 15.46 10.97 -3.26
CA LEU A 18 14.10 10.46 -3.12
C LEU A 18 13.53 10.99 -1.79
N LEU A 19 12.72 12.03 -1.85
CA LEU A 19 11.85 12.40 -0.74
C LEU A 19 10.76 11.34 -0.67
N ALA A 20 10.96 10.32 0.16
CA ALA A 20 9.91 9.37 0.53
C ALA A 20 8.88 10.14 1.37
N THR A 21 7.90 10.76 0.72
CA THR A 21 6.79 11.39 1.42
C THR A 21 5.93 10.31 2.06
N PRO A 22 5.50 10.49 3.32
CA PRO A 22 4.63 9.53 3.97
C PRO A 22 3.33 9.41 3.18
N GLN A 23 3.13 8.25 2.54
CA GLN A 23 1.99 8.00 1.65
C GLN A 23 0.78 7.50 2.43
N ARG A 24 -0.40 8.05 2.11
CA ARG A 24 -1.70 7.62 2.66
C ARG A 24 -2.37 6.68 1.67
N ILE A 25 -2.08 5.40 1.81
CA ILE A 25 -2.72 4.32 1.05
C ILE A 25 -3.78 3.71 1.95
N PHE A 26 -5.02 3.65 1.46
CA PHE A 26 -6.15 3.15 2.22
C PHE A 26 -6.65 1.83 1.64
N ILE A 27 -7.09 0.92 2.52
CA ILE A 27 -7.63 -0.40 2.12
C ILE A 27 -8.87 -0.29 1.22
N ASP A 28 -9.66 0.78 1.35
CA ASP A 28 -10.86 1.04 0.55
C ASP A 28 -10.56 1.51 -0.88
N GLN A 29 -9.28 1.74 -1.21
CA GLN A 29 -8.82 1.98 -2.58
C GLN A 29 -8.66 0.69 -3.39
N VAL A 30 -8.71 -0.49 -2.74
CA VAL A 30 -8.76 -1.78 -3.45
C VAL A 30 -10.17 -1.96 -4.03
N PRO A 31 -10.35 -2.13 -5.35
CA PRO A 31 -11.69 -2.21 -5.95
C PRO A 31 -12.59 -3.28 -5.33
N ALA A 32 -12.05 -4.47 -5.07
CA ALA A 32 -12.77 -5.58 -4.45
C ALA A 32 -13.19 -5.34 -2.99
N TYR A 33 -12.68 -4.28 -2.34
CA TYR A 33 -13.10 -3.90 -0.99
C TYR A 33 -14.60 -3.56 -0.93
N ALA A 34 -15.11 -2.90 -1.97
CA ALA A 34 -16.52 -2.49 -2.03
C ALA A 34 -17.49 -3.66 -2.20
N ASP A 35 -16.99 -4.81 -2.70
CA ASP A 35 -17.77 -6.03 -2.91
C ASP A 35 -17.85 -6.91 -1.65
N LEU A 36 -17.06 -6.60 -0.61
CA LEU A 36 -17.10 -7.32 0.65
C LEU A 36 -18.45 -7.11 1.36
N PRO A 37 -19.05 -8.16 1.95
CA PRO A 37 -20.22 -7.98 2.80
C PRO A 37 -19.86 -7.14 4.02
N ILE A 38 -20.85 -6.45 4.60
CA ILE A 38 -20.65 -5.56 5.75
C ILE A 38 -19.98 -6.26 6.95
N CYS A 39 -20.22 -7.57 7.12
CA CYS A 39 -19.62 -8.37 8.18
C CYS A 39 -18.09 -8.49 8.04
N ALA A 40 -17.54 -8.33 6.83
CA ALA A 40 -16.10 -8.34 6.55
C ALA A 40 -15.51 -6.92 6.42
N VAL A 41 -16.27 -5.96 5.87
CA VAL A 41 -15.85 -4.55 5.77
C VAL A 41 -15.47 -3.98 7.13
N VAL A 42 -16.30 -4.22 8.16
CA VAL A 42 -16.07 -3.72 9.53
C VAL A 42 -14.73 -4.20 10.10
N PRO A 43 -14.46 -5.51 10.23
CA PRO A 43 -13.20 -5.97 10.81
C PRO A 43 -11.97 -5.59 9.98
N VAL A 44 -12.04 -5.66 8.64
CA VAL A 44 -10.92 -5.24 7.77
C VAL A 44 -10.60 -3.76 7.97
N SER A 45 -11.62 -2.89 7.97
CA SER A 45 -11.47 -1.45 8.26
C SER A 45 -10.86 -1.23 9.64
N SER A 46 -11.43 -1.85 10.68
CA SER A 46 -10.99 -1.64 12.06
C SER A 46 -9.56 -2.10 12.29
N ILE A 47 -9.11 -3.16 11.63
CA ILE A 47 -7.75 -3.66 11.80
C ILE A 47 -6.73 -2.75 11.09
N VAL A 48 -7.00 -2.39 9.83
CA VAL A 48 -6.04 -1.61 9.01
C VAL A 48 -6.08 -0.12 9.35
N ARG A 49 -7.26 0.44 9.61
CA ARG A 49 -7.46 1.87 9.91
C ARG A 49 -7.60 2.17 11.41
N GLY A 50 -7.95 1.20 12.23
CA GLY A 50 -8.10 1.40 13.68
C GLY A 50 -6.77 1.49 14.41
N MET A 51 -5.68 1.00 13.82
CA MET A 51 -4.29 1.33 14.21
C MET A 51 -3.89 0.99 15.65
N THR A 52 -4.73 0.26 16.38
CA THR A 52 -4.56 -0.06 17.80
C THR A 52 -3.72 -1.31 18.04
N SER A 53 -3.58 -2.17 17.03
CA SER A 53 -2.93 -3.49 17.15
C SER A 53 -1.42 -3.52 16.85
N GLY A 54 -0.77 -2.35 16.70
CA GLY A 54 0.69 -2.21 16.65
C GLY A 54 1.27 -1.51 15.41
N CYS A 55 0.44 -1.16 14.43
CA CYS A 55 0.83 -0.32 13.28
C CYS A 55 0.18 1.07 13.35
N GLY A 56 0.16 1.65 14.54
CA GLY A 56 -0.35 3.01 14.75
C GLY A 56 0.73 4.07 14.59
N ASP A 57 0.39 5.15 13.89
CA ASP A 57 1.20 6.35 13.69
C ASP A 57 0.52 7.63 14.21
N GLY A 58 -0.39 7.48 15.19
CA GLY A 58 -1.11 8.62 15.77
C GLY A 58 -2.23 9.17 14.88
N GLY A 59 -2.74 8.36 13.93
CA GLY A 59 -3.83 8.73 13.03
C GLY A 59 -3.37 9.46 11.77
N ALA A 60 -2.07 9.46 11.46
CA ALA A 60 -1.53 9.95 10.20
C ALA A 60 -1.91 9.06 9.01
N MET A 61 -2.26 7.80 9.24
CA MET A 61 -2.71 6.83 8.23
C MET A 61 -1.64 6.55 7.16
N THR A 62 -0.39 6.53 7.60
CA THR A 62 0.83 6.35 6.79
C THR A 62 1.54 5.03 7.10
N SER A 63 0.88 4.16 7.87
CA SER A 63 1.43 2.89 8.38
C SER A 63 1.38 1.74 7.38
N PHE A 64 1.20 2.02 6.09
CA PHE A 64 1.14 1.04 5.00
C PHE A 64 2.27 -0.01 5.09
N SER A 65 3.52 0.46 5.17
CA SER A 65 4.69 -0.42 5.24
C SER A 65 4.70 -1.31 6.50
N CYS A 66 4.12 -0.84 7.60
CA CYS A 66 4.00 -1.65 8.81
C CYS A 66 3.03 -2.82 8.59
N PHE A 67 1.86 -2.55 8.03
CA PHE A 67 0.87 -3.58 7.72
C PHE A 67 1.39 -4.57 6.68
N CYS A 68 2.05 -4.09 5.62
CA CYS A 68 2.32 -4.90 4.44
C CYS A 68 3.71 -5.54 4.39
N SER A 69 4.69 -4.96 5.10
CA SER A 69 6.05 -5.51 5.14
C SER A 69 6.40 -6.06 6.52
N LYS A 70 6.20 -5.26 7.57
CA LYS A 70 6.67 -5.63 8.92
C LYS A 70 5.79 -6.66 9.62
N SER A 71 4.49 -6.68 9.34
CA SER A 71 3.53 -7.44 10.14
C SER A 71 2.40 -8.07 9.33
N SER A 72 2.58 -8.26 8.03
CA SER A 72 1.53 -8.75 7.11
C SER A 72 0.90 -10.05 7.56
N SER A 73 1.70 -11.05 7.95
CA SER A 73 1.20 -12.35 8.44
C SER A 73 0.35 -12.21 9.70
N LYS A 74 0.76 -11.36 10.65
CA LYS A 74 0.03 -11.07 11.89
C LYS A 74 -1.33 -10.44 11.57
N PHE A 75 -1.35 -9.43 10.71
CA PHE A 75 -2.56 -8.71 10.35
C PHE A 75 -3.50 -9.55 9.48
N ALA A 76 -2.98 -10.36 8.56
CA ALA A 76 -3.78 -11.35 7.84
C ALA A 76 -4.46 -12.34 8.80
N SER A 77 -3.74 -12.84 9.81
CA SER A 77 -4.31 -13.74 10.82
C SER A 77 -5.40 -13.08 11.66
N MET A 78 -5.21 -11.82 12.05
CA MET A 78 -6.21 -11.03 12.76
C MET A 78 -7.46 -10.81 11.91
N ILE A 79 -7.29 -10.39 10.64
CA ILE A 79 -8.39 -10.19 9.69
C ILE A 79 -9.18 -11.49 9.54
N ALA A 80 -8.49 -12.61 9.31
CA ALA A 80 -9.15 -13.89 9.13
C ALA A 80 -9.93 -14.33 10.38
N THR A 81 -9.41 -14.05 11.57
CA THR A 81 -10.09 -14.36 12.84
C THR A 81 -11.34 -13.52 13.04
N ASP A 82 -11.23 -12.20 12.87
CA ASP A 82 -12.33 -11.28 13.10
C ASP A 82 -13.43 -11.40 12.03
N VAL A 83 -13.06 -11.64 10.78
CA VAL A 83 -14.01 -11.90 9.69
C VAL A 83 -14.77 -13.20 9.95
N ARG A 84 -14.12 -14.30 10.33
CA ARG A 84 -14.82 -15.55 10.70
C ARG A 84 -15.76 -15.35 11.89
N SER A 85 -15.34 -14.57 12.88
CA SER A 85 -16.15 -14.27 14.05
C SER A 85 -17.39 -13.44 13.72
N LYS A 86 -17.28 -12.48 12.78
CA LYS A 86 -18.39 -11.61 12.38
C LYS A 86 -19.28 -12.16 11.28
N CYS A 87 -18.72 -12.90 10.34
CA CYS A 87 -19.45 -13.53 9.23
C CYS A 87 -19.76 -14.98 9.58
N THR A 88 -20.76 -15.23 10.42
CA THR A 88 -21.08 -16.56 10.95
C THR A 88 -22.00 -17.41 10.06
N SER A 89 -22.37 -16.91 8.88
CA SER A 89 -23.30 -17.56 7.95
C SER A 89 -22.61 -18.59 7.05
N THR A 90 -23.40 -19.42 6.34
CA THR A 90 -22.90 -20.26 5.23
C THR A 90 -22.12 -19.37 4.25
N GLY A 91 -20.85 -19.69 4.00
CA GLY A 91 -19.94 -18.85 3.20
C GLY A 91 -18.93 -18.02 4.03
N SER A 92 -18.83 -18.23 5.34
CA SER A 92 -17.85 -17.57 6.21
C SER A 92 -16.41 -17.70 5.69
N GLU A 93 -16.01 -18.89 5.24
CA GLU A 93 -14.66 -19.13 4.71
C GLU A 93 -14.44 -18.43 3.37
N SER A 94 -15.42 -18.42 2.46
CA SER A 94 -15.29 -17.70 1.19
C SER A 94 -15.18 -16.19 1.39
N VAL A 95 -15.96 -15.65 2.33
CA VAL A 95 -15.86 -14.24 2.72
C VAL A 95 -14.52 -13.94 3.38
N THR A 96 -13.99 -14.87 4.18
CA THR A 96 -12.67 -14.75 4.80
C THR A 96 -11.56 -14.74 3.76
N SER A 97 -11.61 -15.63 2.77
CA SER A 97 -10.67 -15.65 1.65
C SER A 97 -10.70 -14.35 0.84
N ALA A 98 -11.89 -13.84 0.52
CA ALA A 98 -12.04 -12.57 -0.19
C ALA A 98 -11.47 -11.39 0.61
N ALA A 99 -11.69 -11.35 1.93
CA ALA A 99 -11.11 -10.32 2.79
C ALA A 99 -9.57 -10.39 2.84
N LEU A 100 -8.99 -11.59 2.84
CA LEU A 100 -7.54 -11.79 2.77
C LEU A 100 -6.96 -11.38 1.42
N GLU A 101 -7.67 -11.66 0.32
CA GLU A 101 -7.28 -11.22 -1.02
C GLU A 101 -7.31 -9.69 -1.15
N VAL A 102 -8.30 -9.03 -0.54
CA VAL A 102 -8.35 -7.56 -0.46
C VAL A 102 -7.15 -7.01 0.33
N PHE A 103 -6.80 -7.62 1.47
CA PHE A 103 -5.64 -7.20 2.25
C PHE A 103 -4.32 -7.42 1.51
N ASP A 104 -4.18 -8.56 0.82
CA ASP A 104 -3.02 -8.85 -0.02
C ASP A 104 -2.91 -7.86 -1.18
N SER A 105 -4.02 -7.58 -1.86
CA SER A 105 -4.09 -6.60 -2.95
C SER A 105 -3.69 -5.21 -2.46
N TYR A 106 -4.18 -4.80 -1.28
CA TYR A 106 -3.74 -3.57 -0.62
C TYR A 106 -2.23 -3.55 -0.43
N CYS A 107 -1.64 -4.65 0.05
CA CYS A 107 -0.20 -4.74 0.24
C CYS A 107 0.63 -4.77 -1.04
N HIS A 108 0.01 -5.12 -2.16
CA HIS A 108 0.58 -5.04 -3.50
C HIS A 108 0.19 -3.77 -4.25
N MET A 109 -0.49 -2.80 -3.61
CA MET A 109 -0.61 -1.44 -4.13
C MET A 109 0.76 -0.78 -4.04
N THR A 110 1.66 -1.16 -4.93
CA THR A 110 2.98 -0.57 -5.08
C THR A 110 2.77 0.88 -5.43
N GLU A 111 2.94 1.79 -4.46
CA GLU A 111 3.38 3.15 -4.73
C GLU A 111 2.57 3.90 -5.82
N ALA A 112 1.29 3.56 -6.02
CA ALA A 112 0.42 4.31 -6.94
C ALA A 112 0.06 5.70 -6.35
N ALA A 113 0.55 5.99 -5.13
CA ALA A 113 0.57 7.28 -4.49
C ALA A 113 1.90 8.05 -4.72
N THR A 114 2.97 7.44 -5.23
CA THR A 114 4.23 8.13 -5.58
C THR A 114 4.30 8.55 -7.06
N GLY A 115 3.19 8.50 -7.80
CA GLY A 115 3.22 8.96 -9.20
C GLY A 115 1.91 8.92 -9.97
N LYS A 116 0.85 9.59 -9.47
CA LYS A 116 -0.36 9.87 -10.29
C LYS A 116 -0.55 11.33 -10.71
N GLU A 117 0.45 12.18 -10.49
CA GLU A 117 0.79 13.36 -11.30
C GLU A 117 2.33 13.43 -11.21
N GLU A 118 3.15 12.84 -12.09
CA GLU A 118 3.68 13.58 -13.25
C GLU A 118 4.54 12.71 -14.22
N LEU A 119 4.41 11.38 -14.30
CA LEU A 119 5.33 10.58 -15.16
C LEU A 119 4.70 9.61 -16.17
N PHE A 120 3.40 9.72 -16.45
CA PHE A 120 2.82 9.06 -17.63
C PHE A 120 3.01 9.86 -18.94
N SER A 121 4.00 10.75 -19.03
CA SER A 121 4.26 11.51 -20.27
C SER A 121 5.68 11.44 -20.84
N TYR A 122 6.67 10.86 -20.16
CA TYR A 122 8.00 10.69 -20.75
C TYR A 122 8.47 9.24 -20.65
N GLY A 123 8.13 8.48 -21.71
CA GLY A 123 8.58 7.12 -21.91
C GLY A 123 10.09 7.03 -22.01
N VAL A 124 10.72 6.36 -21.05
CA VAL A 124 12.12 5.95 -21.16
C VAL A 124 12.16 4.43 -21.24
N ALA A 125 12.47 3.96 -22.44
CA ALA A 125 12.70 2.57 -22.75
C ALA A 125 13.80 1.99 -21.85
N ALA A 126 13.52 0.81 -21.27
CA ALA A 126 14.50 0.02 -20.55
C ALA A 126 15.60 -0.46 -21.52
N TYR A 127 16.85 -0.03 -21.31
CA TYR A 127 17.99 -0.66 -21.99
C TYR A 127 18.58 -1.74 -21.09
N ARG A 128 18.49 -3.00 -21.55
CA ARG A 128 19.17 -4.16 -20.98
C ARG A 128 20.67 -4.07 -21.28
N VAL A 129 21.53 -4.17 -20.27
CA VAL A 129 22.96 -4.45 -20.49
C VAL A 129 23.21 -5.90 -20.10
N GLY A 130 23.34 -6.74 -21.12
CA GLY A 130 24.08 -7.99 -21.03
C GLY A 130 25.54 -7.72 -21.37
N ALA A 131 26.43 -8.31 -20.60
CA ALA A 131 27.78 -8.70 -20.99
C ALA A 131 28.07 -10.04 -20.30
#